data_AF-A0A957U2L3-F1
#
_entry.id   AF-A0A957U2L3-F1
#
_cell.length_a   1.000
_cell.length_b   1.000
_cell.length_c   1.000
_cell.angle_alpha   90.00
_cell.angle_beta   90.00
_cell.angle_gamma   90.00
#
_symmetry.space_group_name_H-M   'P 1'
#
loop_
_entity.id
_entity.type
_entity.pdbx_description
1 polymer ?
#
loop_
_entity_poly.entity_id
_entity_poly.type
_entity_poly.pdbx_seq_one_letter_code
_entity_poly.pdbx_strand_id
1 'polypeptide(L)'
;MSDIQSDVDLPDEGAETPAPATGTSVAIVRVDVANVRSGPGTAYPAVGQLQLNQVCPIVGRNSDNSWWKLECANALEGWVSDTVVRTVADPDRLPVLVVAPPPVIAQPSQPAAQVYNGWKASYFTNNSLVGSPAVVQDVADINFSWGSGSPHPSIPSDNFSARYERTINFAPGNYRFTSRHDDGARVYLDGQLIIDDWNVGSSRERVADRTLSGNHQLTVEYFEATGSASIQFSWAIFQNQVPPTQPANKGDWQTSYYNNTDLSGNPVLQRVEPRSPYPLDKDWGDGSPAPGIVGNDYFSARFVAVYYFDAGDYTFKVRADDGIRVYIDNQRVIDSWNDGFKEVQNTFRGLG
;
A
#
# COMPACT_ATOMS: atom_id res chain seq x y z
N MET A 1 24.95 -25.28 -92.59
CA MET A 1 26.19 -24.73 -92.01
C MET A 1 25.74 -24.07 -90.71
N SER A 2 26.00 -24.65 -89.54
CA SER A 2 27.32 -24.71 -88.85
C SER A 2 27.80 -23.32 -88.44
N ASP A 3 28.21 -23.02 -87.21
CA ASP A 3 28.40 -23.80 -85.95
C ASP A 3 28.27 -22.81 -84.73
N ILE A 4 27.88 -23.21 -83.50
CA ILE A 4 28.69 -23.47 -82.25
C ILE A 4 29.56 -22.23 -81.82
N GLN A 5 29.60 -21.69 -80.57
CA GLN A 5 29.38 -22.26 -79.22
C GLN A 5 28.69 -21.31 -78.17
N SER A 6 29.22 -21.23 -76.92
CA SER A 6 28.81 -20.55 -75.66
C SER A 6 29.61 -19.24 -75.41
N ASP A 7 29.44 -18.39 -74.37
CA ASP A 7 29.18 -18.63 -72.93
C ASP A 7 28.72 -17.37 -72.12
N VAL A 8 28.30 -17.57 -70.85
CA VAL A 8 27.98 -16.70 -69.65
C VAL A 8 28.24 -15.15 -69.65
N ASP A 9 27.65 -14.25 -68.82
CA ASP A 9 26.97 -14.36 -67.50
C ASP A 9 26.05 -13.15 -67.10
N LEU A 10 25.16 -13.34 -66.10
CA LEU A 10 24.44 -12.42 -65.16
C LEU A 10 23.66 -11.11 -65.59
N PRO A 11 22.67 -10.64 -64.78
CA PRO A 11 21.80 -9.48 -65.05
C PRO A 11 22.19 -8.20 -64.28
N ASP A 12 21.61 -7.04 -64.68
CA ASP A 12 21.75 -5.73 -63.99
C ASP A 12 20.39 -5.15 -63.52
N GLU A 13 20.43 -4.32 -62.49
CA GLU A 13 19.29 -3.80 -61.71
C GLU A 13 18.57 -2.59 -62.37
N GLY A 14 17.40 -2.25 -61.83
CA GLY A 14 16.61 -1.11 -62.30
C GLY A 14 15.51 -0.66 -61.33
N ALA A 15 15.83 -0.47 -60.05
CA ALA A 15 14.95 0.15 -59.07
C ALA A 15 15.66 1.34 -58.40
N GLU A 16 15.16 2.56 -58.65
CA GLU A 16 15.81 3.79 -58.18
C GLU A 16 15.75 3.95 -56.65
N THR A 17 16.89 4.26 -56.04
CA THR A 17 17.02 4.60 -54.61
C THR A 17 16.72 6.09 -54.39
N PRO A 18 15.85 6.48 -53.42
CA PRO A 18 15.66 7.88 -53.09
C PRO A 18 16.90 8.46 -52.36
N ALA A 19 17.29 9.68 -52.75
CA ALA A 19 18.47 10.36 -52.21
C ALA A 19 18.31 10.80 -50.73
N PRO A 20 19.39 10.85 -49.93
CA PRO A 20 19.34 11.20 -48.52
C PRO A 20 19.20 12.72 -48.31
N ALA A 21 18.48 13.11 -47.25
CA ALA A 21 18.31 14.52 -46.86
C ALA A 21 19.19 14.88 -45.65
N THR A 22 20.00 15.93 -45.83
CA THR A 22 21.10 16.32 -44.93
C THR A 22 20.64 17.18 -43.75
N GLY A 23 20.42 16.57 -42.59
CA GLY A 23 20.29 17.27 -41.32
C GLY A 23 20.78 16.38 -40.17
N THR A 24 21.81 16.83 -39.44
CA THR A 24 22.36 16.05 -38.31
C THR A 24 21.38 16.07 -37.15
N SER A 25 20.77 14.92 -36.85
CA SER A 25 19.96 14.73 -35.65
C SER A 25 20.82 14.96 -34.40
N VAL A 26 20.37 15.79 -33.45
CA VAL A 26 21.11 16.09 -32.21
C VAL A 26 20.22 16.11 -30.97
N ALA A 27 20.79 15.72 -29.84
CA ALA A 27 20.24 15.87 -28.50
C ALA A 27 20.96 17.02 -27.78
N ILE A 28 20.19 17.88 -27.11
CA ILE A 28 20.68 19.03 -26.35
C ILE A 28 20.21 18.90 -24.92
N VAL A 29 21.12 18.80 -23.95
CA VAL A 29 20.76 18.52 -22.53
C VAL A 29 19.97 19.68 -21.91
N ARG A 30 18.86 19.35 -21.22
CA ARG A 30 17.96 20.32 -20.55
C ARG A 30 18.09 20.38 -19.02
N VAL A 31 18.85 19.48 -18.42
CA VAL A 31 19.05 19.33 -16.96
C VAL A 31 20.51 19.56 -16.60
N ASP A 32 20.82 19.86 -15.34
CA ASP A 32 22.20 20.10 -14.89
C ASP A 32 23.14 18.94 -15.27
N VAL A 33 22.71 17.70 -15.03
CA VAL A 33 23.42 16.48 -15.40
C VAL A 33 22.47 15.43 -15.97
N ALA A 34 22.71 14.99 -17.21
CA ALA A 34 22.03 13.87 -17.84
C ALA A 34 22.94 12.64 -17.86
N ASN A 35 22.45 11.49 -17.40
CA ASN A 35 23.19 10.22 -17.47
C ASN A 35 23.07 9.60 -18.87
N VAL A 36 24.21 9.22 -19.45
CA VAL A 36 24.32 8.43 -20.68
C VAL A 36 24.53 6.97 -20.28
N ARG A 37 23.72 6.05 -20.84
CA ARG A 37 23.65 4.64 -20.41
C ARG A 37 24.07 3.66 -21.51
N SER A 38 24.42 2.42 -21.14
CA SER A 38 24.79 1.39 -22.13
C SER A 38 23.62 0.89 -23.00
N GLY A 39 22.37 1.13 -22.59
CA GLY A 39 21.16 0.79 -23.33
C GLY A 39 19.95 1.67 -22.96
N PRO A 40 18.83 1.54 -23.71
CA PRO A 40 17.63 2.35 -23.53
C PRO A 40 16.85 1.91 -22.28
N GLY A 41 17.06 2.59 -21.16
CA GLY A 41 16.33 2.34 -19.91
C GLY A 41 17.17 2.60 -18.66
N THR A 42 16.53 2.87 -17.53
CA THR A 42 17.20 3.13 -16.25
C THR A 42 17.90 1.90 -15.64
N ALA A 43 17.54 0.70 -16.10
CA ALA A 43 18.18 -0.57 -15.71
C ALA A 43 19.58 -0.78 -16.33
N TYR A 44 19.92 -0.08 -17.41
CA TYR A 44 21.24 -0.15 -18.01
C TYR A 44 22.24 0.73 -17.24
N PRO A 45 23.48 0.26 -16.97
CA PRO A 45 24.52 1.07 -16.34
C PRO A 45 24.75 2.43 -17.02
N ALA A 46 25.05 3.45 -16.23
CA ALA A 46 25.58 4.70 -16.75
C ALA A 46 27.02 4.49 -17.24
N VAL A 47 27.31 4.91 -18.46
CA VAL A 47 28.64 4.87 -19.10
C VAL A 47 29.29 6.25 -19.17
N GLY A 48 28.53 7.31 -18.90
CA GLY A 48 29.02 8.68 -18.81
C GLY A 48 27.91 9.67 -18.45
N GLN A 49 28.25 10.94 -18.47
CA GLN A 49 27.34 12.04 -18.14
C GLN A 49 27.54 13.21 -19.09
N LEU A 50 26.46 13.93 -19.37
CA LEU A 50 26.45 15.18 -20.12
C LEU A 50 25.89 16.29 -19.24
N GLN A 51 26.44 17.49 -19.38
CA GLN A 51 26.06 18.69 -18.63
C GLN A 51 25.00 19.51 -19.38
N LEU A 52 24.30 20.39 -18.68
CA LEU A 52 23.33 21.34 -19.26
C LEU A 52 23.85 22.02 -20.53
N ASN A 53 22.98 22.13 -21.55
CA ASN A 53 23.27 22.67 -22.88
C ASN A 53 24.33 21.94 -23.72
N GLN A 54 24.95 20.85 -23.25
CA GLN A 54 25.80 20.04 -24.11
C GLN A 54 25.00 19.41 -25.25
N VAL A 55 25.64 19.31 -26.42
CA VAL A 55 25.02 18.82 -27.66
C VAL A 55 25.75 17.56 -28.12
N CYS A 56 25.00 16.49 -28.40
CA CYS A 56 25.54 15.29 -29.02
C CYS A 56 24.73 14.88 -30.27
N PRO A 57 25.40 14.38 -31.33
CA PRO A 57 24.76 13.64 -32.41
C PRO A 57 23.88 12.49 -31.90
N ILE A 58 22.71 12.32 -32.50
CA ILE A 58 21.84 11.15 -32.35
C ILE A 58 22.03 10.28 -33.59
N VAL A 59 22.42 9.02 -33.37
CA VAL A 59 22.70 8.04 -34.43
C VAL A 59 21.63 6.92 -34.51
N GLY A 60 20.70 6.88 -33.57
CA GLY A 60 19.60 5.93 -33.57
C GLY A 60 18.64 6.14 -32.39
N ARG A 61 17.63 5.27 -32.30
CA ARG A 61 16.57 5.32 -31.29
C ARG A 61 16.12 3.93 -30.84
N ASN A 62 15.36 3.86 -29.76
CA ASN A 62 14.60 2.66 -29.41
C ASN A 62 13.23 2.67 -30.12
N SER A 63 12.47 1.58 -30.00
CA SER A 63 11.22 1.37 -30.77
C SER A 63 10.08 2.33 -30.44
N ASP A 64 10.07 2.91 -29.24
CA ASP A 64 9.01 3.80 -28.74
C ASP A 64 9.41 5.29 -28.67
N ASN A 65 10.59 5.64 -29.18
CA ASN A 65 11.20 6.99 -29.16
C ASN A 65 11.51 7.56 -27.76
N SER A 66 11.41 6.79 -26.68
CA SER A 66 11.72 7.30 -25.33
C SER A 66 13.22 7.40 -25.03
N TRP A 67 14.10 6.78 -25.83
CA TRP A 67 15.56 6.85 -25.69
C TRP A 67 16.28 7.04 -27.02
N TRP A 68 17.30 7.90 -27.01
CA TRP A 68 18.14 8.24 -28.15
C TRP A 68 19.55 7.69 -27.99
N LYS A 69 20.06 7.02 -29.03
CA LYS A 69 21.46 6.59 -29.11
C LYS A 69 22.32 7.77 -29.53
N LEU A 70 23.28 8.13 -28.69
CA LEU A 70 24.24 9.20 -28.87
C LEU A 70 25.61 8.67 -29.28
N GLU A 71 26.30 9.46 -30.10
CA GLU A 71 27.72 9.36 -30.37
C GLU A 71 28.35 10.75 -30.14
N CYS A 72 28.76 11.01 -28.90
CA CYS A 72 29.29 12.31 -28.48
C CYS A 72 30.78 12.48 -28.82
N ALA A 73 31.24 13.74 -28.84
CA ALA A 73 32.67 14.03 -28.77
C ALA A 73 33.31 13.37 -27.52
N ASN A 74 34.62 13.10 -27.61
CA ASN A 74 35.40 12.33 -26.63
C ASN A 74 35.05 10.82 -26.55
N ALA A 75 34.49 10.25 -27.62
CA ALA A 75 34.11 8.84 -27.72
C ALA A 75 33.11 8.36 -26.64
N LEU A 76 32.32 9.28 -26.07
CA LEU A 76 31.20 8.92 -25.20
C LEU A 76 30.01 8.46 -26.05
N GLU A 77 29.83 7.15 -26.15
CA GLU A 77 28.75 6.50 -26.88
C GLU A 77 27.76 5.86 -25.90
N GLY A 78 26.45 6.02 -26.12
CA GLY A 78 25.44 5.45 -25.23
C GLY A 78 24.04 6.03 -25.44
N TRP A 79 23.16 5.88 -24.46
CA TRP A 79 21.74 6.16 -24.57
C TRP A 79 21.29 7.22 -23.57
N VAL A 80 20.51 8.20 -24.04
CA VAL A 80 19.91 9.25 -23.21
C VAL A 80 18.39 9.20 -23.30
N SER A 81 17.70 9.47 -22.19
CA SER A 81 16.24 9.56 -22.14
C SER A 81 15.77 10.83 -22.84
N ASP A 82 14.70 10.75 -23.65
CA ASP A 82 14.09 11.93 -24.28
C ASP A 82 13.71 13.00 -23.24
N THR A 83 13.23 12.54 -22.08
CA THR A 83 12.78 13.40 -20.97
C THR A 83 13.83 14.37 -20.41
N VAL A 84 15.13 14.15 -20.65
CA VAL A 84 16.22 15.00 -20.15
C VAL A 84 16.92 15.81 -21.24
N VAL A 85 16.45 15.72 -22.49
CA VAL A 85 17.03 16.43 -23.64
C VAL A 85 15.98 17.24 -24.42
N ARG A 86 16.46 18.11 -25.29
CA ARG A 86 15.72 18.62 -26.45
C ARG A 86 16.30 17.92 -27.67
N THR A 87 15.48 17.18 -28.38
CA THR A 87 15.86 16.65 -29.69
C THR A 87 15.65 17.69 -30.79
N VAL A 88 16.57 17.68 -31.75
CA VAL A 88 16.42 18.28 -33.07
C VAL A 88 16.73 17.16 -34.04
N ALA A 89 15.73 16.35 -34.35
CA ALA A 89 15.84 15.12 -35.11
C ALA A 89 14.54 14.87 -35.89
N ASP A 90 14.64 14.08 -36.94
CA ASP A 90 13.50 13.43 -37.59
C ASP A 90 13.47 11.96 -37.12
N PRO A 91 12.58 11.57 -36.19
CA PRO A 91 12.56 10.22 -35.61
C PRO A 91 12.32 9.12 -36.65
N ASP A 92 11.60 9.42 -37.74
CA ASP A 92 11.28 8.46 -38.78
C ASP A 92 12.49 8.15 -39.68
N ARG A 93 13.53 8.99 -39.63
CA ARG A 93 14.82 8.77 -40.31
C ARG A 93 15.90 8.15 -39.43
N LEU A 94 15.66 8.01 -38.13
CA LEU A 94 16.59 7.39 -37.20
C LEU A 94 16.36 5.88 -37.11
N PRO A 95 17.41 5.05 -37.25
CA PRO A 95 17.27 3.60 -37.16
C PRO A 95 16.83 3.19 -35.74
N VAL A 96 15.91 2.23 -35.68
CA VAL A 96 15.54 1.56 -34.43
C VAL A 96 16.63 0.54 -34.11
N LEU A 97 17.40 0.79 -33.06
CA LEU A 97 18.48 -0.10 -32.63
C LEU A 97 17.95 -1.05 -31.55
N VAL A 98 17.91 -2.34 -31.89
CA VAL A 98 17.58 -3.40 -30.93
C VAL A 98 18.81 -3.66 -30.06
N VAL A 99 18.75 -3.25 -28.79
CA VAL A 99 19.77 -3.58 -27.80
C VAL A 99 19.38 -4.89 -27.13
N ALA A 100 20.37 -5.75 -26.85
CA ALA A 100 20.15 -6.90 -25.99
C ALA A 100 19.56 -6.45 -24.63
N PRO A 101 18.74 -7.28 -23.95
CA PRO A 101 18.25 -6.97 -22.62
C PRO A 101 19.39 -6.49 -21.70
N PRO A 102 19.13 -5.59 -20.74
CA PRO A 102 20.19 -5.09 -19.86
C PRO A 102 20.92 -6.29 -19.26
N PRO A 103 22.26 -6.29 -19.23
CA PRO A 103 22.99 -7.38 -18.63
C PRO A 103 22.43 -7.57 -17.24
N VAL A 104 21.99 -8.79 -16.93
CA VAL A 104 21.68 -9.17 -15.56
C VAL A 104 23.02 -9.14 -14.84
N ILE A 105 23.39 -7.95 -14.36
CA ILE A 105 24.35 -7.79 -13.29
C ILE A 105 23.84 -8.77 -12.25
N ALA A 106 24.63 -9.78 -11.94
CA ALA A 106 24.31 -10.68 -10.85
C ALA A 106 24.12 -9.79 -9.63
N GLN A 107 22.86 -9.59 -9.22
CA GLN A 107 22.58 -9.02 -7.91
C GLN A 107 23.41 -9.86 -6.95
N PRO A 108 24.19 -9.23 -6.03
CA PRO A 108 24.97 -9.99 -5.05
C PRO A 108 24.03 -11.01 -4.45
N SER A 109 24.34 -12.29 -4.69
CA SER A 109 23.36 -13.39 -4.67
C SER A 109 22.47 -13.22 -3.47
N GLN A 110 21.18 -12.90 -3.68
CA GLN A 110 20.27 -12.56 -2.60
C GLN A 110 20.42 -13.65 -1.54
N PRO A 111 20.89 -13.34 -0.32
CA PRO A 111 21.19 -14.36 0.67
C PRO A 111 19.97 -15.26 0.80
N ALA A 112 20.17 -16.58 0.69
CA ALA A 112 19.10 -17.55 0.68
C ALA A 112 18.09 -17.19 1.77
N ALA A 113 16.84 -16.92 1.36
CA ALA A 113 15.91 -16.06 2.09
C ALA A 113 16.01 -16.29 3.59
N GLN A 114 16.60 -15.32 4.30
CA GLN A 114 17.02 -15.50 5.68
C GLN A 114 15.81 -15.95 6.51
N VAL A 115 15.91 -17.13 7.12
CA VAL A 115 14.82 -17.67 7.93
C VAL A 115 14.86 -16.95 9.27
N TYR A 116 13.88 -16.06 9.46
CA TYR A 116 13.62 -15.39 10.74
C TYR A 116 12.72 -16.29 11.58
N ASN A 117 13.21 -16.73 12.74
CA ASN A 117 12.48 -17.59 13.66
C ASN A 117 11.58 -16.77 14.59
N GLY A 118 12.02 -15.55 14.90
CA GLY A 118 11.26 -14.52 15.59
C GLY A 118 10.66 -13.54 14.58
N TRP A 119 10.99 -12.27 14.76
CA TRP A 119 10.63 -11.14 13.92
C TRP A 119 11.81 -10.72 13.05
N LYS A 120 11.56 -10.49 11.77
CA LYS A 120 12.48 -9.75 10.91
C LYS A 120 12.44 -8.29 11.30
N ALA A 121 13.45 -7.82 12.03
CA ALA A 121 13.60 -6.42 12.43
C ALA A 121 14.50 -5.69 11.42
N SER A 122 13.96 -4.67 10.75
CA SER A 122 14.65 -3.80 9.79
C SER A 122 14.74 -2.39 10.36
N TYR A 123 15.94 -1.86 10.54
CA TYR A 123 16.18 -0.53 11.15
C TYR A 123 16.74 0.47 10.15
N PHE A 124 16.27 1.71 10.21
CA PHE A 124 16.55 2.78 9.26
C PHE A 124 17.14 4.00 9.99
N THR A 125 18.10 4.68 9.37
CA THR A 125 18.75 5.89 9.91
C THR A 125 17.94 7.18 9.68
N ASN A 126 16.62 7.05 9.55
CA ASN A 126 15.65 8.13 9.45
C ASN A 126 14.35 7.69 10.15
N ASN A 127 13.56 8.62 10.65
CA ASN A 127 12.28 8.36 11.34
C ASN A 127 11.11 8.01 10.40
N SER A 128 11.34 7.95 9.08
CA SER A 128 10.28 7.89 8.06
C SER A 128 10.25 6.56 7.28
N LEU A 129 11.02 5.55 7.69
CA LEU A 129 11.13 4.24 7.03
C LEU A 129 11.54 4.30 5.55
N VAL A 130 12.28 5.35 5.16
CA VAL A 130 12.68 5.60 3.76
C VAL A 130 14.00 4.92 3.44
N GLY A 131 14.09 4.35 2.23
CA GLY A 131 15.32 3.76 1.68
C GLY A 131 15.56 2.32 2.12
N SER A 132 16.80 1.86 2.01
CA SER A 132 17.20 0.54 2.52
C SER A 132 17.45 0.60 4.03
N PRO A 133 17.08 -0.43 4.80
CA PRO A 133 17.47 -0.51 6.20
C PRO A 133 18.99 -0.64 6.33
N ALA A 134 19.56 0.04 7.32
CA ALA A 134 20.99 -0.02 7.64
C ALA A 134 21.35 -1.28 8.45
N VAL A 135 20.36 -1.88 9.14
CA VAL A 135 20.51 -3.13 9.89
C VAL A 135 19.27 -3.98 9.67
N VAL A 136 19.46 -5.29 9.41
CA VAL A 136 18.38 -6.29 9.40
C VAL A 136 18.81 -7.46 10.27
N GLN A 137 17.96 -7.88 11.22
CA GLN A 137 18.26 -8.96 12.16
C GLN A 137 17.00 -9.76 12.54
N ASP A 138 17.19 -10.99 13.01
CA ASP A 138 16.15 -11.81 13.66
C ASP A 138 16.09 -11.45 15.15
N VAL A 139 14.92 -11.08 15.66
CA VAL A 139 14.71 -10.79 17.09
C VAL A 139 13.56 -11.64 17.63
N ALA A 140 13.74 -12.30 18.77
CA ALA A 140 12.73 -13.22 19.31
C ALA A 140 11.37 -12.54 19.51
N ASP A 141 11.39 -11.37 20.14
CA ASP A 141 10.23 -10.57 20.54
C ASP A 141 10.49 -9.07 20.31
N ILE A 142 9.41 -8.28 20.25
CA ILE A 142 9.48 -6.82 20.22
C ILE A 142 9.30 -6.32 21.67
N ASN A 143 10.41 -6.26 22.40
CA ASN A 143 10.43 -5.80 23.79
C ASN A 143 11.75 -5.04 24.07
N PHE A 144 11.82 -3.80 23.61
CA PHE A 144 13.03 -2.98 23.63
C PHE A 144 12.83 -1.70 24.44
N SER A 145 13.90 -1.32 25.14
CA SER A 145 14.04 -0.05 25.85
C SER A 145 15.51 0.37 25.73
N TRP A 146 15.79 1.32 24.84
CA TRP A 146 17.15 1.78 24.57
C TRP A 146 17.52 3.03 25.38
N GLY A 147 16.54 3.73 25.97
CA GLY A 147 16.75 5.03 26.59
C GLY A 147 17.26 6.01 25.53
N SER A 148 18.31 6.78 25.84
CA SER A 148 18.99 7.66 24.87
C SER A 148 20.00 6.93 23.95
N GLY A 149 19.95 5.59 23.92
CA GLY A 149 20.74 4.74 23.04
C GLY A 149 20.04 4.40 21.73
N SER A 150 20.64 3.50 20.95
CA SER A 150 20.08 3.00 19.70
C SER A 150 20.11 1.46 19.65
N PRO A 151 19.32 0.82 18.77
CA PRO A 151 19.31 -0.64 18.62
C PRO A 151 20.61 -1.25 18.11
N HIS A 152 21.48 -0.47 17.47
CA HIS A 152 22.74 -0.94 16.89
C HIS A 152 23.68 0.26 16.63
N PRO A 153 25.03 0.13 16.73
CA PRO A 153 25.96 1.25 16.51
C PRO A 153 25.87 1.93 15.13
N SER A 154 25.26 1.28 14.13
CA SER A 154 24.99 1.86 12.79
C SER A 154 23.67 2.65 12.70
N ILE A 155 22.92 2.72 13.79
CA ILE A 155 21.66 3.46 13.92
C ILE A 155 21.91 4.64 14.89
N PRO A 156 21.53 5.88 14.54
CA PRO A 156 21.66 7.03 15.45
C PRO A 156 20.77 6.86 16.69
N SER A 157 21.11 7.53 17.80
CA SER A 157 20.27 7.56 19.02
C SER A 157 18.92 8.22 18.77
N ASP A 158 18.87 9.26 17.94
CA ASP A 158 17.69 10.04 17.61
C ASP A 158 17.35 9.90 16.12
N ASN A 159 16.11 10.20 15.73
CA ASN A 159 15.64 10.23 14.34
C ASN A 159 15.84 8.92 13.56
N PHE A 160 15.56 7.77 14.19
CA PHE A 160 15.59 6.45 13.55
C PHE A 160 14.20 5.82 13.46
N SER A 161 14.05 4.76 12.67
CA SER A 161 12.81 3.97 12.63
C SER A 161 13.09 2.48 12.48
N ALA A 162 12.08 1.66 12.78
CA ALA A 162 12.12 0.22 12.67
C ALA A 162 10.83 -0.34 12.07
N ARG A 163 10.96 -1.40 11.26
CA ARG A 163 9.86 -2.26 10.84
C ARG A 163 10.13 -3.69 11.28
N TYR A 164 9.18 -4.31 11.96
CA TYR A 164 9.20 -5.69 12.39
C TYR A 164 8.15 -6.49 11.63
N GLU A 165 8.54 -7.57 10.98
CA GLU A 165 7.65 -8.42 10.17
C GLU A 165 7.67 -9.86 10.68
N ARG A 166 6.49 -10.47 10.87
CA ARG A 166 6.34 -11.89 11.22
C ARG A 166 5.00 -12.45 10.74
N THR A 167 5.00 -13.68 10.22
CA THR A 167 3.78 -14.45 9.99
C THR A 167 3.54 -15.35 11.20
N ILE A 168 2.33 -15.32 11.77
CA ILE A 168 1.97 -16.07 12.97
C ILE A 168 0.70 -16.89 12.70
N ASN A 169 0.69 -18.15 13.13
CA ASN A 169 -0.53 -18.94 13.16
C ASN A 169 -1.25 -18.70 14.50
N PHE A 170 -2.43 -18.10 14.44
CA PHE A 170 -3.30 -17.86 15.57
C PHE A 170 -4.28 -19.02 15.74
N ALA A 171 -4.44 -19.50 16.98
CA ALA A 171 -5.57 -20.37 17.31
C ALA A 171 -6.89 -19.56 17.22
N PRO A 172 -8.04 -20.17 16.92
CA PRO A 172 -9.32 -19.46 16.94
C PRO A 172 -9.58 -18.74 18.27
N GLY A 173 -9.69 -17.42 18.25
CA GLY A 173 -9.92 -16.64 19.46
C GLY A 173 -9.95 -15.12 19.27
N ASN A 174 -10.36 -14.43 20.34
CA ASN A 174 -10.33 -12.98 20.41
C ASN A 174 -8.98 -12.55 20.99
N TYR A 175 -8.20 -11.79 20.22
CA TYR A 175 -6.87 -11.32 20.58
C TYR A 175 -6.86 -9.80 20.77
N ARG A 176 -6.23 -9.36 21.87
CA ARG A 176 -5.88 -7.96 22.09
C ARG A 176 -4.42 -7.80 21.75
N PHE A 177 -4.14 -6.97 20.75
CA PHE A 177 -2.83 -6.45 20.45
C PHE A 177 -2.57 -5.24 21.33
N THR A 178 -1.38 -5.17 21.92
CA THR A 178 -0.93 -4.05 22.75
C THR A 178 0.40 -3.54 22.20
N SER A 179 0.49 -2.24 21.93
CA SER A 179 1.74 -1.55 21.61
C SER A 179 1.99 -0.49 22.67
N ARG A 180 3.17 -0.53 23.29
CA ARG A 180 3.67 0.52 24.17
C ARG A 180 4.94 1.12 23.56
N HIS A 181 4.95 2.41 23.29
CA HIS A 181 5.96 3.05 22.45
C HIS A 181 6.28 4.49 22.87
N ASP A 182 7.52 4.89 22.60
CA ASP A 182 8.12 6.22 22.75
C ASP A 182 9.21 6.31 21.66
N ASP A 183 9.13 7.13 20.61
CA ASP A 183 8.06 8.06 20.23
C ASP A 183 6.77 7.43 19.68
N GLY A 184 6.74 6.88 18.46
CA GLY A 184 5.50 6.61 17.71
C GLY A 184 5.45 5.26 17.00
N ALA A 185 4.26 4.68 16.82
CA ALA A 185 4.12 3.36 16.22
C ALA A 185 2.83 3.15 15.41
N ARG A 186 2.88 2.19 14.48
CA ARG A 186 1.74 1.65 13.74
C ARG A 186 1.79 0.12 13.78
N VAL A 187 0.64 -0.54 13.84
CA VAL A 187 0.53 -2.00 13.74
C VAL A 187 -0.42 -2.34 12.62
N TYR A 188 0.00 -3.25 11.74
CA TYR A 188 -0.79 -3.80 10.67
C TYR A 188 -0.95 -5.30 10.84
N LEU A 189 -2.12 -5.80 10.47
CA LEU A 189 -2.49 -7.20 10.40
C LEU A 189 -3.00 -7.47 8.98
N ASP A 190 -2.35 -8.35 8.25
CA ASP A 190 -2.61 -8.64 6.82
C ASP A 190 -2.65 -7.39 5.93
N GLY A 191 -1.81 -6.40 6.28
CA GLY A 191 -1.75 -5.09 5.64
C GLY A 191 -2.83 -4.09 6.08
N GLN A 192 -3.83 -4.50 6.86
CA GLN A 192 -4.80 -3.59 7.48
C GLN A 192 -4.19 -2.91 8.70
N LEU A 193 -4.20 -1.58 8.75
CA LEU A 193 -3.79 -0.79 9.91
C LEU A 193 -4.78 -1.01 11.08
N ILE A 194 -4.30 -1.56 12.20
CA ILE A 194 -5.10 -1.88 13.40
C ILE A 194 -4.78 -0.97 14.59
N ILE A 195 -3.56 -0.44 14.68
CA ILE A 195 -3.16 0.62 15.63
C ILE A 195 -2.48 1.71 14.81
N ASP A 196 -2.91 2.96 14.95
CA ASP A 196 -2.29 4.12 14.33
C ASP A 196 -1.97 5.20 15.36
N ASP A 197 -0.69 5.34 15.71
CA ASP A 197 -0.19 6.44 16.52
C ASP A 197 1.20 6.89 16.03
N TRP A 198 1.25 7.34 14.78
CA TRP A 198 2.47 7.84 14.14
C TRP A 198 2.81 9.30 14.56
N ASN A 199 2.86 9.56 15.86
CA ASN A 199 3.08 10.89 16.44
C ASN A 199 4.29 10.92 17.40
N VAL A 200 4.97 12.06 17.46
CA VAL A 200 5.98 12.37 18.50
C VAL A 200 5.27 12.50 19.85
N GLY A 201 5.84 11.93 20.89
CA GLY A 201 5.33 12.01 22.26
C GLY A 201 5.84 10.90 23.16
N SER A 202 5.83 11.16 24.47
CA SER A 202 6.33 10.24 25.49
C SER A 202 5.59 8.89 25.54
N SER A 203 6.24 7.94 26.22
CA SER A 203 5.84 6.55 26.38
C SER A 203 4.36 6.37 26.72
N ARG A 204 3.63 5.73 25.79
CA ARG A 204 2.18 5.53 25.86
C ARG A 204 1.77 4.17 25.31
N GLU A 205 0.58 3.72 25.69
CA GLU A 205 0.01 2.46 25.26
C GLU A 205 -1.17 2.65 24.29
N ARG A 206 -1.27 1.76 23.31
CA ARG A 206 -2.39 1.59 22.38
C ARG A 206 -2.77 0.12 22.31
N VAL A 207 -4.07 -0.13 22.15
CA VAL A 207 -4.62 -1.49 22.03
C VAL A 207 -5.54 -1.60 20.84
N ALA A 208 -5.59 -2.79 20.24
CA ALA A 208 -6.55 -3.13 19.20
C ALA A 208 -7.01 -4.59 19.35
N ASP A 209 -8.32 -4.81 19.27
CA ASP A 209 -8.94 -6.12 19.42
C ASP A 209 -9.28 -6.71 18.05
N ARG A 210 -8.99 -8.00 17.83
CA ARG A 210 -9.36 -8.75 16.61
C ARG A 210 -9.73 -10.19 16.95
N THR A 211 -10.73 -10.73 16.27
CA THR A 211 -11.00 -12.18 16.25
C THR A 211 -10.15 -12.79 15.14
N LEU A 212 -9.36 -13.82 15.44
CA LEU A 212 -8.38 -14.40 14.51
C LEU A 212 -8.38 -15.91 14.52
N SER A 213 -7.96 -16.50 13.39
CA SER A 213 -7.66 -17.93 13.26
C SER A 213 -6.80 -18.19 12.03
N GLY A 214 -5.83 -19.09 12.14
CA GLY A 214 -4.94 -19.44 11.03
C GLY A 214 -3.78 -18.45 10.86
N ASN A 215 -3.17 -18.44 9.67
CA ASN A 215 -1.97 -17.64 9.41
C ASN A 215 -2.32 -16.19 9.12
N HIS A 216 -1.75 -15.28 9.91
CA HIS A 216 -1.83 -13.83 9.68
C HIS A 216 -0.43 -13.21 9.62
N GLN A 217 -0.24 -12.21 8.77
CA GLN A 217 0.98 -11.40 8.72
C GLN A 217 0.85 -10.21 9.66
N LEU A 218 1.77 -10.06 10.60
CA LEU A 218 1.93 -8.85 11.40
C LEU A 218 3.08 -8.00 10.86
N THR A 219 2.83 -6.70 10.76
CA THR A 219 3.85 -5.67 10.59
C THR A 219 3.72 -4.67 11.72
N VAL A 220 4.80 -4.45 12.49
CA VAL A 220 4.88 -3.36 13.47
C VAL A 220 5.88 -2.34 12.95
N GLU A 221 5.45 -1.10 12.81
CA GLU A 221 6.29 0.03 12.46
C GLU A 221 6.48 0.93 13.68
N TYR A 222 7.68 1.47 13.86
CA TYR A 222 8.07 2.31 14.98
C TYR A 222 9.02 3.41 14.51
N PHE A 223 8.98 4.59 15.14
CA PHE A 223 10.03 5.60 15.01
C PHE A 223 10.38 6.25 16.35
N GLU A 224 11.63 6.70 16.44
CA GLU A 224 12.13 7.65 17.42
C GLU A 224 12.41 8.98 16.72
N ALA A 225 11.90 10.09 17.24
CA ALA A 225 12.33 11.42 16.84
C ALA A 225 13.47 11.90 17.75
N THR A 226 13.25 11.98 19.06
CA THR A 226 14.30 12.40 20.02
C THR A 226 14.06 11.92 21.44
N GLY A 227 15.11 11.45 22.11
CA GLY A 227 15.15 11.37 23.57
C GLY A 227 15.22 9.96 24.16
N SER A 228 14.08 9.30 24.38
CA SER A 228 13.98 8.03 25.12
C SER A 228 13.28 6.94 24.32
N ALA A 229 14.06 6.29 23.46
CA ALA A 229 13.56 5.28 22.55
C ALA A 229 13.10 3.99 23.25
N SER A 230 11.84 3.61 23.07
CA SER A 230 11.32 2.31 23.52
C SER A 230 10.15 1.81 22.67
N ILE A 231 10.10 0.49 22.44
CA ILE A 231 8.99 -0.19 21.77
C ILE A 231 8.77 -1.57 22.37
N GLN A 232 7.56 -1.81 22.86
CA GLN A 232 7.07 -3.12 23.27
C GLN A 232 5.80 -3.44 22.49
N PHE A 233 5.70 -4.65 21.96
CA PHE A 233 4.50 -5.14 21.28
C PHE A 233 4.20 -6.57 21.68
N SER A 234 2.95 -6.83 22.03
CA SER A 234 2.46 -8.14 22.46
C SER A 234 1.03 -8.37 22.02
N TRP A 235 0.59 -9.63 22.10
CA TRP A 235 -0.81 -10.00 21.97
C TRP A 235 -1.15 -11.09 22.97
N ALA A 236 -2.40 -11.09 23.42
CA ALA A 236 -2.95 -12.13 24.29
C ALA A 236 -4.38 -12.44 23.87
N ILE A 237 -4.83 -13.68 24.11
CA ILE A 237 -6.27 -13.97 24.09
C ILE A 237 -6.91 -13.14 25.19
N PHE A 238 -7.84 -12.24 24.82
CA PHE A 238 -8.60 -11.47 25.77
C PHE A 238 -10.04 -12.02 25.84
N GLN A 239 -10.42 -12.40 27.05
CA GLN A 239 -11.82 -12.66 27.35
C GLN A 239 -12.47 -11.31 27.68
N ASN A 240 -13.04 -10.64 26.68
CA ASN A 240 -14.29 -9.92 26.97
C ASN A 240 -15.24 -10.99 27.53
N GLN A 241 -15.85 -10.74 28.70
CA GLN A 241 -16.75 -11.72 29.32
C GLN A 241 -17.96 -11.96 28.40
N VAL A 242 -17.90 -13.04 27.62
CA VAL A 242 -19.07 -13.73 27.11
C VAL A 242 -19.26 -14.95 28.04
N PRO A 243 -20.43 -15.10 28.68
CA PRO A 243 -20.72 -16.26 29.53
C PRO A 243 -20.50 -17.61 28.82
N PRO A 244 -20.24 -18.70 29.58
CA PRO A 244 -19.81 -19.96 29.00
C PRO A 244 -20.91 -20.65 28.18
N THR A 245 -20.46 -21.40 27.15
CA THR A 245 -21.24 -22.24 26.22
C THR A 245 -22.28 -21.52 25.36
N GLN A 246 -22.20 -21.76 24.05
CA GLN A 246 -23.04 -21.21 22.99
C GLN A 246 -24.54 -21.42 23.26
N PRO A 247 -25.32 -20.35 23.59
CA PRO A 247 -26.76 -20.46 23.73
C PRO A 247 -27.45 -20.41 22.34
N ALA A 248 -28.61 -21.03 22.21
CA ALA A 248 -29.26 -21.31 20.92
C ALA A 248 -29.88 -20.09 20.18
N ASN A 249 -29.58 -18.85 20.58
CA ASN A 249 -30.21 -17.65 20.02
C ASN A 249 -29.38 -17.08 18.86
N LYS A 250 -29.54 -17.70 17.69
CA LYS A 250 -28.75 -17.44 16.48
C LYS A 250 -29.17 -16.14 15.74
N GLY A 251 -28.61 -15.01 16.16
CA GLY A 251 -28.49 -13.82 15.31
C GLY A 251 -29.71 -12.89 15.23
N ASP A 252 -30.51 -12.83 16.30
CA ASP A 252 -31.54 -11.78 16.47
C ASP A 252 -30.91 -10.46 16.94
N TRP A 253 -31.53 -9.32 16.62
CA TRP A 253 -31.03 -8.00 17.02
C TRP A 253 -31.54 -7.61 18.41
N GLN A 254 -30.61 -7.41 19.34
CA GLN A 254 -30.85 -6.69 20.58
C GLN A 254 -31.05 -5.22 20.26
N THR A 255 -32.26 -4.71 20.50
CA THR A 255 -32.67 -3.38 20.05
C THR A 255 -33.06 -2.51 21.24
N SER A 256 -32.50 -1.31 21.29
CA SER A 256 -32.77 -0.28 22.30
C SER A 256 -33.26 1.00 21.62
N TYR A 257 -34.37 1.57 22.08
CA TYR A 257 -34.95 2.81 21.58
C TYR A 257 -34.89 3.92 22.65
N TYR A 258 -34.69 5.17 22.24
CA TYR A 258 -34.46 6.33 23.11
C TYR A 258 -35.30 7.53 22.63
N ASN A 259 -35.86 8.31 23.55
CA ASN A 259 -36.55 9.57 23.23
C ASN A 259 -35.57 10.77 23.19
N ASN A 260 -34.50 10.61 22.41
CA ASN A 260 -33.50 11.61 22.07
C ASN A 260 -32.79 11.22 20.77
N THR A 261 -32.01 12.13 20.18
CA THR A 261 -31.28 11.93 18.91
C THR A 261 -29.79 11.60 19.09
N ASP A 262 -29.34 11.28 20.30
CA ASP A 262 -27.92 11.06 20.63
C ASP A 262 -27.63 9.70 21.31
N LEU A 263 -28.64 8.85 21.50
CA LEU A 263 -28.56 7.55 22.19
C LEU A 263 -28.09 7.68 23.67
N SER A 264 -28.33 8.83 24.30
CA SER A 264 -27.94 9.08 25.69
C SER A 264 -28.95 8.52 26.70
N GLY A 265 -28.47 8.27 27.92
CA GLY A 265 -29.30 7.79 29.03
C GLY A 265 -29.75 6.33 28.90
N ASN A 266 -30.82 5.98 29.61
CA ASN A 266 -31.43 4.66 29.54
C ASN A 266 -32.46 4.60 28.40
N PRO A 267 -32.55 3.47 27.66
CA PRO A 267 -33.57 3.31 26.63
C PRO A 267 -34.98 3.26 27.23
N VAL A 268 -35.95 3.81 26.50
CA VAL A 268 -37.37 3.80 26.85
C VAL A 268 -38.07 2.49 26.45
N LEU A 269 -37.49 1.75 25.51
CA LEU A 269 -37.93 0.41 25.11
C LEU A 269 -36.71 -0.43 24.73
N GLN A 270 -36.68 -1.68 25.19
CA GLN A 270 -35.76 -2.70 24.70
C GLN A 270 -36.56 -3.91 24.20
N ARG A 271 -36.17 -4.47 23.05
CA ARG A 271 -36.77 -5.70 22.52
C ARG A 271 -35.79 -6.45 21.62
N VAL A 272 -36.14 -7.70 21.33
CA VAL A 272 -35.44 -8.55 20.37
C VAL A 272 -36.18 -8.46 19.03
N GLU A 273 -35.50 -8.05 17.96
CA GLU A 273 -36.03 -8.12 16.59
C GLU A 273 -35.53 -9.43 15.95
N PRO A 274 -36.42 -10.31 15.47
CA PRO A 274 -36.02 -11.62 14.96
C PRO A 274 -35.17 -11.52 13.69
N ARG A 275 -34.25 -12.47 13.50
CA ARG A 275 -33.52 -12.58 12.24
C ARG A 275 -34.47 -12.87 11.07
N SER A 276 -34.46 -11.97 10.09
CA SER A 276 -35.11 -12.14 8.79
C SER A 276 -34.15 -11.72 7.67
N PRO A 277 -34.51 -11.81 6.38
CA PRO A 277 -33.72 -11.22 5.28
C PRO A 277 -33.67 -9.69 5.35
N TYR A 278 -34.65 -9.05 6.00
CA TYR A 278 -34.85 -7.61 6.08
C TYR A 278 -35.22 -7.19 7.54
N PRO A 279 -34.39 -7.49 8.55
CA PRO A 279 -34.81 -7.38 9.95
C PRO A 279 -34.81 -5.92 10.45
N LEU A 280 -33.95 -5.09 9.83
CA LEU A 280 -33.81 -3.66 10.06
C LEU A 280 -34.44 -2.81 8.93
N ASP A 281 -35.19 -3.44 8.03
CA ASP A 281 -36.03 -2.71 7.08
C ASP A 281 -37.27 -2.24 7.84
N LYS A 282 -37.21 -0.99 8.30
CA LYS A 282 -38.20 -0.37 9.17
C LYS A 282 -38.65 0.94 8.52
N ASP A 283 -39.94 0.98 8.16
CA ASP A 283 -40.64 2.21 7.81
C ASP A 283 -41.67 2.49 8.91
N TRP A 284 -41.57 3.65 9.55
CA TRP A 284 -42.47 4.10 10.60
C TRP A 284 -43.37 5.25 10.16
N GLY A 285 -43.15 5.84 8.97
CA GLY A 285 -43.77 7.10 8.55
C GLY A 285 -43.70 8.18 9.65
N ASP A 286 -44.81 8.92 9.83
CA ASP A 286 -44.98 9.92 10.91
C ASP A 286 -45.21 9.28 12.32
N GLY A 287 -44.94 7.99 12.46
CA GLY A 287 -45.22 7.16 13.64
C GLY A 287 -43.97 6.83 14.45
N SER A 288 -44.07 5.81 15.31
CA SER A 288 -42.92 5.35 16.11
C SER A 288 -42.85 3.82 16.23
N PRO A 289 -41.69 3.27 16.63
CA PRO A 289 -41.51 1.84 16.89
C PRO A 289 -42.46 1.26 17.95
N ALA A 290 -43.03 2.10 18.83
CA ALA A 290 -44.03 1.75 19.83
C ALA A 290 -44.76 3.02 20.32
N PRO A 291 -45.91 3.38 19.72
CA PRO A 291 -46.65 4.60 20.07
C PRO A 291 -46.99 4.68 21.57
N GLY A 292 -46.78 5.85 22.16
CA GLY A 292 -46.98 6.09 23.60
C GLY A 292 -45.83 5.64 24.51
N ILE A 293 -44.78 4.99 23.97
CA ILE A 293 -43.54 4.65 24.68
C ILE A 293 -42.36 5.36 24.01
N VAL A 294 -42.20 5.15 22.70
CA VAL A 294 -41.26 5.88 21.85
C VAL A 294 -41.99 7.05 21.22
N GLY A 295 -41.39 8.25 21.25
CA GLY A 295 -41.92 9.43 20.58
C GLY A 295 -42.00 9.23 19.06
N ASN A 296 -42.97 9.89 18.40
CA ASN A 296 -43.13 9.84 16.94
C ASN A 296 -42.00 10.56 16.18
N ASP A 297 -41.22 11.38 16.87
CA ASP A 297 -40.15 12.21 16.32
C ASP A 297 -39.06 12.40 17.41
N TYR A 298 -37.86 12.83 17.01
CA TYR A 298 -36.69 13.03 17.87
C TYR A 298 -36.28 11.80 18.69
N PHE A 299 -36.56 10.60 18.18
CA PHE A 299 -36.11 9.34 18.77
C PHE A 299 -34.83 8.82 18.11
N SER A 300 -34.17 7.87 18.75
CA SER A 300 -33.05 7.13 18.15
C SER A 300 -33.08 5.66 18.55
N ALA A 301 -32.41 4.81 17.77
CA ALA A 301 -32.38 3.37 17.96
C ALA A 301 -30.95 2.82 17.87
N ARG A 302 -30.65 1.80 18.68
CA ARG A 302 -29.41 1.02 18.60
C ARG A 302 -29.75 -0.45 18.42
N PHE A 303 -29.29 -1.01 17.31
CA PHE A 303 -29.43 -2.44 16.98
C PHE A 303 -28.08 -3.11 17.14
N VAL A 304 -28.00 -4.18 17.92
CA VAL A 304 -26.77 -4.96 18.17
C VAL A 304 -27.03 -6.44 17.94
N ALA A 305 -26.21 -7.07 17.10
CA ALA A 305 -26.21 -8.52 16.88
C ALA A 305 -24.80 -8.97 16.50
N VAL A 306 -24.51 -10.26 16.73
CA VAL A 306 -23.27 -10.90 16.28
C VAL A 306 -23.56 -11.66 14.99
N TYR A 307 -22.75 -11.39 13.97
CA TYR A 307 -22.81 -12.04 12.67
C TYR A 307 -21.47 -12.69 12.35
N TYR A 308 -21.53 -13.89 11.78
CA TYR A 308 -20.40 -14.54 11.16
C TYR A 308 -20.57 -14.42 9.65
N PHE A 309 -19.50 -14.03 8.99
CA PHE A 309 -19.38 -13.90 7.54
C PHE A 309 -18.38 -14.96 7.06
N ASP A 310 -18.52 -15.41 5.81
CA ASP A 310 -17.45 -16.18 5.17
C ASP A 310 -16.33 -15.20 4.78
N ALA A 311 -15.08 -15.64 4.72
CA ALA A 311 -13.96 -14.74 4.38
C ALA A 311 -14.16 -14.05 3.02
N GLY A 312 -14.27 -12.72 2.99
CA GLY A 312 -14.46 -11.96 1.76
C GLY A 312 -14.64 -10.45 1.91
N ASP A 313 -14.86 -9.78 0.78
CA ASP A 313 -15.14 -8.35 0.71
C ASP A 313 -16.65 -8.11 0.68
N TYR A 314 -17.16 -7.35 1.65
CA TYR A 314 -18.59 -7.07 1.83
C TYR A 314 -18.90 -5.60 1.65
N THR A 315 -19.96 -5.28 0.90
CA THR A 315 -20.48 -3.90 0.81
C THR A 315 -21.74 -3.78 1.65
N PHE A 316 -21.65 -2.97 2.70
CA PHE A 316 -22.80 -2.57 3.51
C PHE A 316 -23.46 -1.37 2.85
N LYS A 317 -24.78 -1.45 2.63
CA LYS A 317 -25.61 -0.37 2.08
C LYS A 317 -26.71 -0.07 3.09
N VAL A 318 -26.95 1.21 3.34
CA VAL A 318 -28.01 1.65 4.25
C VAL A 318 -28.77 2.82 3.65
N ARG A 319 -30.09 2.77 3.81
CA ARG A 319 -30.99 3.92 3.67
C ARG A 319 -31.53 4.25 5.06
N ALA A 320 -31.59 5.52 5.41
CA ALA A 320 -32.10 6.00 6.68
C ALA A 320 -32.68 7.40 6.50
N ASP A 321 -33.65 7.74 7.34
CA ASP A 321 -34.19 9.09 7.50
C ASP A 321 -34.36 9.29 9.01
N ASP A 322 -33.57 10.10 9.71
CA ASP A 322 -32.42 10.89 9.24
C ASP A 322 -31.06 10.16 9.41
N GLY A 323 -30.48 10.24 10.60
CA GLY A 323 -29.07 9.94 10.83
C GLY A 323 -28.76 8.45 11.01
N ILE A 324 -27.60 8.01 10.49
CA ILE A 324 -27.15 6.62 10.63
C ILE A 324 -25.65 6.50 10.94
N ARG A 325 -25.31 5.48 11.73
CA ARG A 325 -23.94 4.96 11.89
C ARG A 325 -23.97 3.44 11.82
N VAL A 326 -22.96 2.84 11.18
CA VAL A 326 -22.77 1.39 11.18
C VAL A 326 -21.40 1.07 11.75
N TYR A 327 -21.35 0.02 12.57
CA TYR A 327 -20.13 -0.48 13.18
C TYR A 327 -20.00 -1.98 12.89
N ILE A 328 -18.80 -2.42 12.53
CA ILE A 328 -18.39 -3.82 12.40
C ILE A 328 -17.24 -4.01 13.38
N ASP A 329 -17.35 -4.97 14.30
CA ASP A 329 -16.35 -5.22 15.37
C ASP A 329 -15.90 -3.94 16.11
N ASN A 330 -16.88 -3.08 16.43
CA ASN A 330 -16.73 -1.75 17.03
C ASN A 330 -15.98 -0.71 16.17
N GLN A 331 -15.44 -1.07 14.99
CA GLN A 331 -14.95 -0.11 14.01
C GLN A 331 -16.14 0.55 13.30
N ARG A 332 -16.18 1.89 13.30
CA ARG A 332 -17.20 2.65 12.56
C ARG A 332 -16.93 2.57 11.05
N VAL A 333 -17.85 1.95 10.31
CA VAL A 333 -17.74 1.74 8.86
C VAL A 333 -18.62 2.69 8.05
N ILE A 334 -19.66 3.27 8.66
CA ILE A 334 -20.47 4.36 8.10
C ILE A 334 -20.68 5.38 9.21
N ASP A 335 -20.49 6.67 8.90
CA ASP A 335 -20.80 7.79 9.78
C ASP A 335 -21.58 8.87 9.02
N SER A 336 -22.87 8.98 9.30
CA SER A 336 -23.78 9.95 8.68
C SER A 336 -24.85 10.37 9.66
N TRP A 337 -24.41 10.72 10.88
CA TRP A 337 -25.25 11.16 11.99
C TRP A 337 -25.54 12.66 11.93
N ASN A 338 -26.36 13.05 10.95
CA ASN A 338 -26.86 14.40 10.75
C ASN A 338 -28.24 14.32 10.08
N ASP A 339 -28.99 15.42 10.20
CA ASP A 339 -30.36 15.60 9.71
C ASP A 339 -30.54 15.32 8.20
N GLY A 340 -31.74 14.91 7.79
CA GLY A 340 -32.16 14.56 6.43
C GLY A 340 -31.84 13.14 5.96
N PHE A 341 -32.50 12.72 4.89
CA PHE A 341 -32.32 11.41 4.25
C PHE A 341 -30.87 11.03 3.91
N LYS A 342 -30.53 9.76 4.11
CA LYS A 342 -29.24 9.15 3.80
C LYS A 342 -29.42 7.94 2.89
N GLU A 343 -28.65 7.89 1.80
CA GLU A 343 -28.39 6.67 1.05
C GLU A 343 -26.86 6.51 0.93
N VAL A 344 -26.31 5.62 1.75
CA VAL A 344 -24.86 5.51 1.97
C VAL A 344 -24.41 4.05 1.90
N GLN A 345 -23.18 3.83 1.43
CA GLN A 345 -22.57 2.51 1.40
C GLN A 345 -21.09 2.58 1.75
N ASN A 346 -20.56 1.51 2.33
CA ASN A 346 -19.13 1.31 2.48
C ASN A 346 -18.75 -0.15 2.18
N THR A 347 -17.61 -0.35 1.55
CA THR A 347 -17.02 -1.69 1.33
C THR A 347 -16.01 -1.97 2.43
N PHE A 348 -16.29 -2.99 3.22
CA PHE A 348 -15.37 -3.55 4.20
C PHE A 348 -14.69 -4.77 3.59
N ARG A 349 -13.36 -4.78 3.59
CA ARG A 349 -12.55 -5.84 2.97
C ARG A 349 -12.02 -6.80 4.02
N GLY A 350 -11.90 -8.09 3.66
CA GLY A 350 -11.40 -9.11 4.58
C GLY A 350 -12.26 -9.30 5.83
N LEU A 351 -13.58 -9.36 5.66
CA LEU A 351 -14.52 -9.73 6.72
C LEU A 351 -14.66 -11.27 6.74
N GLY A 352 -14.52 -11.90 7.92
CA GLY A 352 -14.63 -13.36 8.10
C GLY A 352 -13.41 -13.99 8.77
#